data_AF-M7AQG2-F1
#
_entry.id   AF-M7AQG2-F1
#
_cell.length_a   1.000
_cell.length_b   1.000
_cell.length_c   1.000
_cell.angle_alpha   90.00
_cell.angle_beta   90.00
_cell.angle_gamma   90.00
#
_symmetry.space_group_name_H-M   'P 1'
#
loop_
_entity.id
_entity.type
_entity.pdbx_description
1 polymer ?
#
loop_
_entity_poly.entity_id
_entity_poly.type
_entity_poly.pdbx_seq_one_letter_code
_entity_poly.pdbx_strand_id
1 'polypeptide(L)'
;MNIIALTKKLVDKVCKHGPRHRCCKHYEDNCISYCIKGTSCFLRWVRNLDDELHALIAGSLAGVSMMFYKSTTISMYLASKLVETMYFKGIEAGKVPYFPHADSIIYAISTAICFQAAVMEVQTLRPSYWKFLLRLTKGRFAVMNRQVLDVFGTEASKNFKNFIPKLDPRYTSVSPELPIELS
;
A
#
# COMPACT_ATOMS: atom_id res chain seq x y z
N MET A 1 -10.07 34.60 -1.91
CA MET A 1 -10.32 34.01 -0.56
C MET A 1 -10.13 32.51 -0.64
N ASN A 2 -9.13 31.98 0.07
CA ASN A 2 -8.77 30.57 -0.03
C ASN A 2 -9.85 29.70 0.61
N ILE A 3 -10.42 28.74 -0.12
CA ILE A 3 -11.54 27.88 0.34
C ILE A 3 -11.18 27.22 1.68
N ILE A 4 -9.92 26.81 1.83
CA ILE A 4 -9.35 26.22 3.04
C ILE A 4 -9.49 27.16 4.26
N ALA A 5 -9.28 28.46 4.06
CA ALA A 5 -9.38 29.45 5.13
C ALA A 5 -10.83 29.73 5.53
N LEU A 6 -11.77 29.66 4.56
CA LEU A 6 -13.20 29.80 4.83
C LEU A 6 -13.74 28.58 5.59
N THR A 7 -13.38 27.37 5.18
CA THR A 7 -13.75 26.13 5.89
C THR A 7 -13.19 26.08 7.30
N LYS A 8 -11.94 26.52 7.51
CA LYS A 8 -11.35 26.64 8.86
C LYS A 8 -12.15 27.61 9.73
N LYS A 9 -12.45 28.82 9.24
CA LYS A 9 -13.23 29.81 9.98
C LYS A 9 -14.64 29.32 10.32
N LEU A 10 -15.28 28.59 9.42
CA LEU A 10 -16.63 28.08 9.60
C LEU A 10 -16.64 26.95 10.65
N VAL A 11 -15.66 26.03 10.60
CA VAL A 11 -15.48 25.00 11.62
C VAL A 11 -15.13 25.60 12.97
N ASP A 12 -14.22 26.58 13.05
CA ASP A 12 -13.87 27.24 14.32
C ASP A 12 -15.08 27.91 14.96
N LYS A 13 -15.96 28.54 14.15
CA LYS A 13 -17.18 29.19 14.65
C LYS A 13 -18.17 28.17 15.21
N VAL A 14 -18.36 27.04 14.52
CA VAL A 14 -19.23 25.94 14.94
C VAL A 14 -18.66 25.23 16.18
N CYS A 15 -17.34 24.99 16.25
CA CYS A 15 -16.69 24.34 17.38
C CYS A 15 -16.63 25.24 18.65
N LYS A 16 -16.59 26.57 18.50
CA LYS A 16 -16.61 27.50 19.65
C LYS A 16 -18.00 27.70 20.27
N HIS A 17 -19.07 27.61 19.47
CA HIS A 17 -20.45 27.84 19.92
C HIS A 17 -21.26 26.55 20.12
N GLY A 18 -20.75 25.39 19.66
CA GLY A 18 -21.32 24.08 19.94
C GLY A 18 -20.94 23.55 21.34
N PRO A 19 -21.67 22.56 21.88
CA PRO A 19 -21.33 21.95 23.16
C PRO A 19 -19.90 21.38 23.10
N ARG A 20 -19.03 21.81 24.03
CA ARG A 20 -17.61 21.41 24.07
C ARG A 20 -17.50 19.94 24.47
N HIS A 21 -17.31 19.05 23.51
CA HIS A 21 -16.98 17.64 23.77
C HIS A 21 -15.50 17.34 23.52
N ARG A 22 -15.00 16.31 24.24
CA ARG A 22 -13.58 15.90 24.36
C ARG A 22 -12.86 15.60 23.03
N CYS A 23 -13.59 15.47 21.91
CA CYS A 23 -13.08 15.12 20.58
C CYS A 23 -12.61 16.31 19.71
N CYS A 24 -12.86 17.57 20.09
CA CYS A 24 -12.53 18.75 19.28
C CYS A 24 -11.06 19.23 19.41
N LYS A 25 -10.09 18.32 19.53
CA LYS A 25 -8.68 18.69 19.40
C LYS A 25 -8.32 18.77 17.91
N HIS A 26 -8.10 20.00 17.43
CA HIS A 26 -7.56 20.30 16.11
C HIS A 26 -6.03 20.17 16.17
N TYR A 27 -5.52 18.97 15.93
CA TYR A 27 -4.10 18.76 15.61
C TYR A 27 -3.95 18.88 14.09
N GLU A 28 -2.74 18.80 13.54
CA GLU A 28 -2.56 18.79 12.07
C GLU A 28 -3.35 17.64 11.42
N ASP A 29 -4.56 17.94 10.97
CA ASP A 29 -5.57 16.95 10.58
C ASP A 29 -5.60 16.79 9.06
N ASN A 30 -5.30 15.58 8.58
CA ASN A 30 -5.48 15.18 7.18
C ASN A 30 -6.96 15.26 6.76
N CYS A 31 -7.26 15.33 5.45
CA CYS A 31 -8.63 15.40 4.91
C CYS A 31 -9.59 14.34 5.49
N ILE A 32 -9.08 13.13 5.72
CA ILE A 32 -9.83 12.02 6.33
C ILE A 32 -10.27 12.36 7.76
N SER A 33 -9.35 12.91 8.57
CA SER A 33 -9.64 13.32 9.96
C SER A 33 -10.71 14.42 9.98
N TYR A 34 -10.63 15.35 9.02
CA TYR A 34 -11.61 16.42 8.87
C TYR A 34 -13.01 15.89 8.55
N CYS A 35 -13.13 14.94 7.62
CA CYS A 35 -14.41 14.30 7.31
C CYS A 35 -15.00 13.56 8.53
N ILE A 36 -14.19 12.78 9.24
CA ILE A 36 -14.66 12.02 10.41
C ILE A 36 -15.14 12.95 11.52
N LYS A 37 -14.31 13.93 11.91
CA LYS A 37 -14.63 14.88 12.99
C LYS A 37 -15.79 15.78 12.61
N GLY A 38 -15.80 16.31 11.40
CA GLY A 38 -16.85 17.19 10.89
C GLY A 38 -18.21 16.51 10.89
N THR A 39 -18.31 15.31 10.32
CA THR A 39 -19.56 14.56 10.26
C THR A 39 -20.02 14.09 11.64
N SER A 40 -19.10 13.64 12.50
CA SER A 40 -19.44 13.24 13.88
C SER A 40 -19.98 14.40 14.71
N CYS A 41 -19.36 15.58 14.61
CA CYS A 41 -19.82 16.77 15.32
C CYS A 41 -21.16 17.28 14.78
N PHE A 42 -21.36 17.23 13.46
CA PHE A 42 -22.62 17.61 12.84
C PHE A 42 -23.77 16.70 13.30
N LEU A 43 -23.57 15.38 13.27
CA LEU A 43 -24.60 14.43 13.69
C LEU A 43 -24.94 14.53 15.19
N ARG A 44 -23.93 14.75 16.05
CA ARG A 44 -24.13 15.06 17.47
C ARG A 44 -24.94 16.33 17.69
N TRP A 45 -24.67 17.38 16.91
CA TRP A 45 -25.40 18.64 17.00
C TRP A 45 -26.87 18.47 16.63
N VAL A 46 -27.18 17.68 15.59
CA VAL A 46 -28.57 17.44 15.15
C VAL A 46 -29.32 16.50 16.09
N ARG A 47 -28.71 15.39 16.53
CA ARG A 47 -29.39 14.34 17.30
C ARG A 47 -29.23 14.43 18.81
N ASN A 48 -28.31 15.27 19.32
CA ASN A 48 -27.98 15.43 20.74
C ASN A 48 -27.73 14.09 21.48
N LEU A 49 -27.25 13.08 20.76
CA LEU A 49 -27.03 11.72 21.22
C LEU A 49 -25.67 11.22 20.72
N ASP A 50 -25.02 10.36 21.49
CA ASP A 50 -23.75 9.73 21.16
C ASP A 50 -23.96 8.24 20.80
N ASP A 51 -24.48 7.99 19.59
CA ASP A 51 -24.68 6.62 19.06
C ASP A 51 -23.52 6.13 18.18
N GLU A 52 -23.33 4.80 18.12
CA GLU A 52 -22.39 4.14 17.19
C GLU A 52 -22.73 4.38 15.70
N LEU A 53 -24.00 4.63 15.38
CA LEU A 53 -24.44 4.96 14.01
C LEU A 53 -23.72 6.20 13.46
N HIS A 54 -23.37 7.16 14.32
CA HIS A 54 -22.60 8.34 13.91
C HIS A 54 -21.21 7.98 13.42
N ALA A 55 -20.55 7.02 14.07
CA ALA A 55 -19.25 6.52 13.65
C ALA A 55 -19.32 5.79 12.30
N LEU A 56 -20.40 5.04 12.06
CA LEU A 56 -20.63 4.37 10.78
C LEU A 56 -20.79 5.37 9.62
N ILE A 57 -21.63 6.41 9.80
CA ILE A 57 -21.89 7.43 8.77
C ILE A 57 -20.65 8.32 8.56
N ALA A 58 -19.96 8.72 9.64
CA ALA A 58 -18.75 9.51 9.53
C ALA A 58 -17.62 8.73 8.84
N GLY A 59 -17.48 7.44 9.15
CA GLY A 59 -16.53 6.54 8.51
C GLY A 59 -16.83 6.31 7.03
N SER A 60 -18.09 6.10 6.66
CA SER A 60 -18.48 5.88 5.27
C SER A 60 -18.25 7.13 4.41
N LEU A 61 -18.62 8.32 4.90
CA LEU A 61 -18.36 9.58 4.20
C LEU A 61 -16.86 9.87 4.06
N ALA A 62 -16.08 9.59 5.10
CA ALA A 62 -14.62 9.70 5.04
C ALA A 62 -14.01 8.71 4.04
N GLY A 63 -14.53 7.47 3.94
CA GLY A 63 -14.15 6.50 2.92
C GLY A 63 -14.42 7.00 1.49
N VAL A 64 -15.60 7.58 1.26
CA VAL A 64 -15.96 8.19 -0.04
C VAL A 64 -15.02 9.33 -0.39
N SER A 65 -14.62 10.13 0.60
CA SER A 65 -13.67 11.24 0.37
C SER A 65 -12.30 10.77 -0.14
N MET A 66 -11.87 9.54 0.17
CA MET A 66 -10.61 8.98 -0.32
C MET A 66 -10.66 8.61 -1.81
N MET A 67 -11.85 8.42 -2.39
CA MET A 67 -11.95 8.21 -3.85
C MET A 67 -11.57 9.48 -4.62
N PHE A 68 -11.79 10.65 -4.02
CA PHE A 68 -11.43 11.95 -4.59
C PHE A 68 -10.00 12.38 -4.23
N TYR A 69 -9.50 12.03 -3.03
CA TYR A 69 -8.10 12.25 -2.63
C TYR A 69 -7.22 11.03 -2.93
N LYS A 70 -6.64 10.99 -4.14
CA LYS A 70 -5.95 9.81 -4.67
C LYS A 70 -4.53 9.63 -4.10
N SER A 71 -4.42 9.21 -2.85
CA SER A 71 -3.18 8.64 -2.30
C SER A 71 -3.30 7.13 -2.15
N THR A 72 -2.77 6.39 -3.12
CA THR A 72 -2.79 4.92 -3.14
C THR A 72 -2.10 4.32 -1.91
N THR A 73 -1.04 4.97 -1.41
CA THR A 73 -0.32 4.54 -0.21
C THR A 73 -1.19 4.60 1.06
N ILE A 74 -1.92 5.71 1.26
CA ILE A 74 -2.76 5.91 2.45
C ILE A 74 -3.96 4.95 2.40
N SER A 75 -4.59 4.82 1.24
CA SER A 75 -5.72 3.89 1.04
C SER A 75 -5.31 2.44 1.30
N MET A 76 -4.18 2.00 0.74
CA MET A 76 -3.64 0.65 0.98
C MET A 76 -3.34 0.41 2.47
N TYR A 77 -2.75 1.39 3.16
CA TYR A 77 -2.45 1.27 4.59
C TYR A 77 -3.72 1.14 5.43
N LEU A 78 -4.72 1.99 5.18
CA LEU A 78 -6.00 1.94 5.90
C LEU A 78 -6.76 0.66 5.62
N ALA A 79 -6.78 0.19 4.37
CA ALA A 79 -7.38 -1.09 4.01
C ALA A 79 -6.71 -2.26 4.74
N SER A 80 -5.37 -2.29 4.79
CA SER A 80 -4.63 -3.33 5.51
C SER A 80 -4.94 -3.33 7.01
N LYS A 81 -4.97 -2.16 7.65
CA LYS A 81 -5.34 -2.03 9.07
C LYS A 81 -6.80 -2.39 9.36
N LEU A 82 -7.70 -2.13 8.42
CA LEU A 82 -9.10 -2.56 8.51
C LEU A 82 -9.21 -4.09 8.49
N VAL A 83 -8.50 -4.76 7.58
CA VAL A 83 -8.46 -6.23 7.52
C VAL A 83 -7.90 -6.82 8.82
N GLU A 84 -6.80 -6.27 9.33
CA GLU A 84 -6.20 -6.67 10.61
C GLU A 84 -7.21 -6.54 11.77
N THR A 85 -7.91 -5.40 11.86
CA THR A 85 -8.91 -5.16 12.92
C THR A 85 -10.10 -6.12 12.80
N MET A 86 -10.60 -6.35 11.58
CA MET A 86 -11.70 -7.28 11.33
C MET A 86 -11.32 -8.71 11.69
N TYR A 87 -10.08 -9.12 11.42
CA TYR A 87 -9.58 -10.45 11.79
C TYR A 87 -9.57 -10.63 13.31
N PHE A 88 -9.00 -9.68 14.08
CA PHE A 88 -9.00 -9.77 15.54
C PHE A 88 -10.42 -9.76 16.14
N LYS A 89 -11.31 -8.89 15.65
CA LYS A 89 -12.73 -8.92 16.04
C LYS A 89 -13.41 -10.24 15.67
N GLY A 90 -13.05 -10.86 14.55
CA GLY A 90 -13.55 -12.17 14.14
C GLY A 90 -13.10 -13.29 15.07
N ILE A 91 -11.87 -13.21 15.58
CA ILE A 91 -11.33 -14.15 16.58
C ILE A 91 -12.08 -14.00 17.90
N GLU A 92 -12.27 -12.76 18.36
CA GLU A 92 -13.04 -12.45 19.58
C GLU A 92 -14.48 -12.97 19.49
N ALA A 93 -15.09 -12.89 18.32
CA ALA A 93 -16.43 -13.43 18.05
C ALA A 93 -16.47 -14.96 17.88
N GLY A 94 -15.33 -15.65 17.97
CA GLY A 94 -15.21 -17.11 17.81
C GLY A 94 -15.48 -17.62 16.39
N LYS A 95 -15.46 -16.76 15.38
CA LYS A 95 -15.81 -17.12 13.99
C LYS A 95 -14.62 -17.57 13.15
N VAL A 96 -13.41 -17.11 13.48
CA VAL A 96 -12.18 -17.46 12.75
C VAL A 96 -11.12 -17.97 13.71
N PRO A 97 -10.33 -19.00 13.33
CA PRO A 97 -9.26 -19.53 14.17
C PRO A 97 -8.07 -18.56 14.24
N TYR A 98 -7.37 -18.55 15.38
CA TYR A 98 -6.12 -17.80 15.55
C TYR A 98 -4.94 -18.59 14.99
N PHE A 99 -4.25 -17.99 14.01
CA PHE A 99 -3.01 -18.54 13.45
C PHE A 99 -1.78 -17.85 14.08
N PRO A 100 -0.92 -18.58 14.80
CA PRO A 100 0.36 -18.05 15.26
C PRO A 100 1.27 -17.76 14.07
N HIS A 101 2.03 -16.67 14.13
CA HIS A 101 2.97 -16.24 13.08
C HIS A 101 2.37 -16.02 11.68
N ALA A 102 1.06 -15.70 11.60
CA ALA A 102 0.39 -15.41 10.34
C ALA A 102 1.04 -14.26 9.56
N ASP A 103 1.56 -13.27 10.27
CA ASP A 103 2.34 -12.15 9.71
C ASP A 103 3.56 -12.63 8.91
N SER A 104 4.27 -13.63 9.43
CA SER A 104 5.44 -14.24 8.79
C SER A 104 5.04 -15.03 7.53
N ILE A 105 3.92 -15.76 7.57
CA ILE A 105 3.39 -16.49 6.42
C ILE A 105 2.97 -15.50 5.31
N ILE A 106 2.22 -14.46 5.67
CA ILE A 106 1.79 -13.43 4.73
C ILE A 106 3.00 -12.74 4.12
N TYR A 107 4.01 -12.41 4.93
CA TYR A 107 5.27 -11.83 4.47
C TYR A 107 6.00 -12.77 3.50
N ALA A 108 6.11 -14.06 3.82
CA ALA A 108 6.78 -15.05 2.99
C ALA A 108 6.09 -15.20 1.62
N ILE A 109 4.76 -15.36 1.61
CA ILE A 109 3.97 -15.50 0.37
C ILE A 109 4.06 -14.22 -0.46
N SER A 110 3.88 -13.05 0.15
CA SER A 110 3.98 -11.76 -0.55
C SER A 110 5.36 -11.56 -1.15
N THR A 111 6.40 -11.92 -0.42
CA THR A 111 7.78 -11.83 -0.89
C THR A 111 8.05 -12.82 -2.02
N ALA A 112 7.51 -14.04 -1.95
CA ALA A 112 7.61 -15.03 -3.02
C ALA A 112 6.95 -14.54 -4.33
N ILE A 113 5.75 -13.94 -4.24
CA ILE A 113 5.07 -13.34 -5.39
C ILE A 113 5.90 -12.18 -5.97
N CYS A 114 6.46 -11.31 -5.13
CA CYS A 114 7.34 -10.23 -5.58
C CYS A 114 8.58 -10.77 -6.30
N PHE A 115 9.18 -11.84 -5.79
CA PHE A 115 10.32 -12.49 -6.43
C PHE A 115 9.95 -13.09 -7.79
N GLN A 116 8.82 -13.79 -7.87
CA GLN A 116 8.34 -14.36 -9.13
C GLN A 116 8.12 -13.27 -10.19
N ALA A 117 7.43 -12.19 -9.83
CA ALA A 117 7.22 -11.05 -10.73
C ALA A 117 8.56 -10.39 -11.13
N ALA A 118 9.51 -10.29 -10.20
CA ALA A 118 10.82 -9.70 -10.47
C ALA A 118 11.75 -10.58 -11.33
N VAL A 119 11.46 -11.87 -11.48
CA VAL A 119 12.18 -12.75 -12.41
C VAL A 119 11.53 -12.68 -13.80
N MET A 120 10.21 -12.84 -13.88
CA MET A 120 9.51 -13.04 -15.15
C MET A 120 9.08 -11.73 -15.84
N GLU A 121 8.57 -10.75 -15.09
CA GLU A 121 7.93 -9.54 -15.64
C GLU A 121 8.25 -8.30 -14.79
N VAL A 122 9.51 -7.88 -14.78
CA VAL A 122 9.94 -6.74 -13.94
C VAL A 122 9.21 -5.44 -14.29
N GLN A 123 8.77 -5.28 -15.54
CA GLN A 123 8.02 -4.12 -16.04
C GLN A 123 6.73 -3.84 -15.28
N THR A 124 6.06 -4.86 -14.73
CA THR A 124 4.82 -4.68 -13.97
C THR A 124 5.09 -4.31 -12.51
N LEU A 125 6.34 -4.45 -12.06
CA LEU A 125 6.73 -4.24 -10.68
C LEU A 125 6.88 -2.75 -10.34
N ARG A 126 6.24 -2.33 -9.24
CA ARG A 126 6.40 -0.96 -8.73
C ARG A 126 7.87 -0.69 -8.37
N PRO A 127 8.44 0.49 -8.71
CA PRO A 127 9.86 0.80 -8.45
C PRO A 127 10.29 0.68 -6.99
N SER A 128 9.38 0.89 -6.04
CA SER A 128 9.65 0.69 -4.60
C SER A 128 9.95 -0.76 -4.26
N TYR A 129 9.22 -1.71 -4.85
CA TYR A 129 9.43 -3.14 -4.63
C TYR A 129 10.71 -3.61 -5.29
N TRP A 130 11.05 -3.08 -6.47
CA TRP A 130 12.33 -3.33 -7.11
C TRP A 130 13.53 -2.93 -6.22
N LYS A 131 13.50 -1.72 -5.63
CA LYS A 131 14.54 -1.28 -4.68
C LYS A 131 14.64 -2.18 -3.45
N PHE A 132 13.50 -2.63 -2.93
CA PHE A 132 13.46 -3.56 -1.80
C PHE A 132 14.14 -4.89 -2.14
N LEU A 133 13.82 -5.49 -3.30
CA LEU A 133 14.40 -6.74 -3.76
C LEU A 133 15.90 -6.63 -4.03
N LEU A 134 16.35 -5.53 -4.65
CA LEU A 134 17.77 -5.28 -4.85
C LEU A 134 18.52 -5.17 -3.52
N ARG A 135 17.93 -4.52 -2.50
CA ARG A 135 18.53 -4.42 -1.17
C ARG A 135 18.62 -5.78 -0.48
N LEU A 136 17.56 -6.59 -0.53
CA LEU A 136 17.56 -7.95 0.03
C LEU A 136 18.62 -8.84 -0.61
N THR A 137 18.80 -8.70 -1.92
CA THR A 137 19.64 -9.60 -2.72
C THR A 137 21.05 -9.05 -2.95
N LYS A 138 21.40 -7.91 -2.33
CA LYS A 138 22.68 -7.21 -2.53
C LYS A 138 22.98 -6.95 -4.02
N GLY A 139 21.96 -6.57 -4.78
CA GLY A 139 22.08 -6.24 -6.20
C GLY A 139 22.15 -7.43 -7.16
N ARG A 140 22.07 -8.68 -6.66
CA ARG A 140 22.16 -9.89 -7.51
C ARG A 140 21.07 -9.98 -8.57
N PHE A 141 19.87 -9.48 -8.28
CA PHE A 141 18.78 -9.44 -9.26
C PHE A 141 19.09 -8.54 -10.47
N ALA A 142 19.99 -7.57 -10.36
CA ALA A 142 20.34 -6.73 -11.50
C ALA A 142 21.18 -7.48 -12.55
N VAL A 143 21.96 -8.48 -12.13
CA VAL A 143 22.95 -9.21 -12.95
C VAL A 143 22.46 -10.60 -13.38
N MET A 144 21.15 -10.79 -13.49
CA MET A 144 20.57 -12.03 -13.99
C MET A 144 20.55 -12.04 -15.52
N ASN A 145 20.87 -13.19 -16.14
CA ASN A 145 20.71 -13.36 -17.58
C ASN A 145 19.21 -13.49 -17.92
N ARG A 146 18.58 -12.37 -18.27
CA ARG A 146 17.14 -12.32 -18.56
C ARG A 146 16.79 -12.74 -19.98
N GLN A 147 17.73 -12.72 -20.92
CA GLN A 147 17.48 -13.12 -22.31
C GLN A 147 17.05 -14.59 -22.40
N VAL A 148 17.62 -15.45 -21.56
CA VAL A 148 17.24 -16.87 -21.46
C VAL A 148 15.78 -17.04 -21.02
N LEU A 149 15.24 -16.08 -20.28
CA LEU A 149 13.84 -16.11 -19.80
C LEU A 149 12.84 -15.64 -20.85
N ASP A 150 13.29 -14.94 -21.90
CA ASP A 150 12.40 -14.46 -22.96
C ASP A 150 11.79 -15.62 -23.79
N VAL A 151 12.37 -16.83 -23.70
CA VAL A 151 11.78 -18.05 -24.28
C VAL A 151 10.37 -18.31 -23.74
N PHE A 152 10.06 -17.83 -22.52
CA PHE A 152 8.72 -17.94 -21.93
C PHE A 152 7.74 -16.86 -22.44
N GLY A 153 8.16 -15.94 -23.30
CA GLY A 153 7.32 -14.88 -23.86
C GLY A 153 7.01 -13.72 -22.92
N THR A 154 7.70 -13.62 -21.77
CA THR A 154 7.42 -12.63 -20.72
C THR A 154 8.16 -11.29 -20.87
N GLU A 155 8.88 -11.10 -22.00
CA GLU A 155 9.69 -9.90 -22.30
C GLU A 155 10.58 -9.45 -21.11
N ALA A 156 11.13 -10.41 -20.36
CA ALA A 156 11.87 -10.15 -19.13
C ALA A 156 13.09 -9.24 -19.36
N SER A 157 13.73 -9.33 -20.53
CA SER A 157 14.93 -8.54 -20.86
C SER A 157 14.65 -7.07 -21.23
N LYS A 158 13.40 -6.70 -21.53
CA LYS A 158 13.03 -5.42 -22.20
C LYS A 158 13.58 -4.15 -21.55
N ASN A 159 13.57 -4.09 -20.22
CA ASN A 159 13.99 -2.90 -19.45
C ASN A 159 15.42 -3.00 -18.91
N PHE A 160 16.20 -3.99 -19.33
CA PHE A 160 17.56 -4.24 -18.83
C PHE A 160 18.59 -4.15 -19.95
N LYS A 161 19.81 -3.74 -19.58
CA LYS A 161 20.96 -3.85 -20.48
C LYS A 161 21.24 -5.34 -20.68
N ASN A 162 21.39 -5.77 -21.94
CA ASN A 162 21.71 -7.15 -22.34
C ASN A 162 22.96 -7.67 -21.61
N PHE A 163 22.76 -8.18 -20.40
CA PHE A 163 23.82 -8.64 -19.51
C PHE A 163 23.96 -10.14 -19.66
N ILE A 164 25.14 -10.55 -20.13
CA ILE A 164 25.48 -11.95 -20.33
C ILE A 164 26.57 -12.28 -19.31
N PRO A 165 26.30 -13.11 -18.30
CA PRO A 165 27.30 -13.49 -17.32
C PRO A 165 28.37 -14.35 -17.99
N LYS A 166 29.64 -14.11 -17.64
CA LYS A 166 30.76 -14.96 -18.05
C LYS A 166 30.69 -16.28 -17.29
N LEU A 167 30.11 -17.30 -17.92
CA LEU A 167 29.96 -18.65 -17.37
C LEU A 167 31.14 -19.51 -17.83
N ASP A 168 31.60 -20.44 -16.99
CA ASP A 168 32.63 -21.41 -17.36
C ASP A 168 32.00 -22.48 -18.29
N PRO A 169 32.47 -22.64 -19.53
CA PRO A 169 31.89 -23.56 -20.51
C PRO A 169 31.83 -25.01 -20.04
N ARG A 170 32.68 -25.40 -19.07
CA ARG A 170 32.71 -26.77 -18.51
C ARG A 170 31.44 -27.14 -17.76
N TYR A 171 30.68 -26.16 -17.29
CA TYR A 171 29.47 -26.37 -16.49
C TYR A 171 28.19 -25.90 -17.19
N THR A 172 28.25 -25.59 -18.48
CA THR A 172 27.10 -25.14 -19.27
C THR A 172 26.75 -26.13 -20.36
N SER A 173 25.48 -26.52 -20.47
CA SER A 173 24.98 -27.38 -21.56
C SER A 173 24.94 -26.68 -22.92
N VAL A 174 24.85 -25.34 -22.90
CA VAL A 174 24.84 -24.48 -24.09
C VAL A 174 25.89 -23.39 -23.89
N SER A 175 26.73 -23.17 -24.90
CA SER A 175 27.68 -22.07 -24.87
C SER A 175 26.92 -20.74 -24.73
N PRO A 176 27.29 -19.85 -23.79
CA PRO A 176 26.69 -18.52 -23.73
C PRO A 176 26.85 -17.84 -25.08
N GLU A 177 25.80 -17.20 -25.59
CA GLU A 177 25.86 -16.32 -26.77
C GLU A 177 26.71 -15.10 -26.42
N LEU A 178 28.03 -15.26 -26.43
CA LEU A 178 28.94 -14.13 -26.27
C LEU A 178 28.84 -13.25 -27.52
N PRO A 179 28.71 -11.92 -27.38
CA PRO A 179 28.88 -11.03 -28.52
C PRO A 179 30.25 -11.34 -29.15
N ILE A 180 30.26 -11.59 -30.45
CA ILE A 180 31.50 -11.81 -31.20
C ILE A 180 32.24 -10.47 -31.17
N GLU A 181 33.26 -10.35 -30.31
CA GLU A 181 34.22 -9.25 -30.38
C GLU A 181 34.96 -9.42 -31.72
N LEU A 182 34.51 -8.70 -32.76
CA LEU A 182 35.32 -8.52 -33.97
C LEU A 182 36.54 -7.71 -33.56
N SER A 183 37.69 -8.39 -33.40
CA SER A 183 39.01 -7.77 -33.31
C SER A 183 39.42 -7.17 -34.65
#